data_AF-Q0GR13-F1
#
_entry.id   AF-Q0GR13-F1
#
_cell.length_a   1.000
_cell.length_b   1.000
_cell.length_c   1.000
_cell.angle_alpha   90.00
_cell.angle_beta   90.00
_cell.angle_gamma   90.00
#
_symmetry.space_group_name_H-M   'P 1'
#
loop_
_entity.id
_entity.type
_entity.pdbx_description
1 polymer ?
#
loop_
_entity_poly.entity_id
_entity_poly.type
_entity_poly.pdbx_seq_one_letter_code
_entity_poly.pdbx_strand_id
1 'polypeptide(L)' 'YYKPGVLLLCFILPTLVPWYLWGETFQNSLFFATLFRYALGLNITWLVNSAAHMYGYRPYDKTISPRENILVSLGAA' A
#
# COMPACT_ATOMS: atom_id res chain seq x y z
N TYR A 1 -12.59 -19.01 0.25
CA TYR A 1 -13.45 -17.83 0.06
C TYR A 1 -12.64 -16.53 -0.05
N TYR A 2 -11.76 -16.43 -1.06
CA TYR A 2 -10.86 -15.26 -1.19
C TYR A 2 -11.56 -14.01 -1.72
N LYS A 3 -12.28 -14.14 -2.84
CA LYS A 3 -13.00 -13.04 -3.50
C LYS A 3 -13.96 -12.26 -2.57
N PRO A 4 -14.85 -12.91 -1.79
CA PRO A 4 -15.71 -12.18 -0.86
C PRO A 4 -14.94 -11.56 0.32
N GLY A 5 -13.88 -12.22 0.81
CA GLY A 5 -13.06 -11.70 1.91
C GLY A 5 -12.34 -10.40 1.54
N VAL A 6 -11.78 -10.31 0.33
CA VAL A 6 -11.12 -9.09 -0.17
C VAL A 6 -12.12 -7.94 -0.29
N LEU A 7 -13.31 -8.18 -0.83
CA LEU A 7 -14.34 -7.14 -0.92
C LEU A 7 -14.75 -6.63 0.47
N LEU A 8 -14.94 -7.55 1.42
CA LEU A 8 -15.40 -7.19 2.75
C LEU A 8 -14.33 -6.44 3.56
N LEU A 9 -13.11 -6.95 3.59
CA LEU A 9 -12.02 -6.39 4.40
C LEU A 9 -11.35 -5.17 3.75
N CYS A 10 -11.24 -5.14 2.42
CA CYS A 10 -10.46 -4.14 1.71
C CYS A 10 -11.32 -2.98 1.17
N PHE A 11 -12.62 -3.19 0.99
CA PHE A 11 -13.53 -2.15 0.48
C PHE A 11 -14.66 -1.80 1.44
N ILE A 12 -15.43 -2.78 1.91
CA ILE A 12 -16.65 -2.53 2.69
C ILE A 12 -16.31 -1.99 4.09
N LEU A 13 -15.51 -2.72 4.86
CA LEU A 13 -15.08 -2.30 6.20
C LEU A 13 -14.43 -0.90 6.23
N PRO A 14 -13.40 -0.61 5.40
CA PRO A 14 -12.76 0.71 5.41
C PRO A 14 -13.65 1.84 4.91
N THR A 15 -14.73 1.57 4.18
CA THR A 15 -15.73 2.58 3.81
C THR A 15 -16.76 2.81 4.92
N LEU A 16 -17.21 1.75 5.61
CA LEU A 16 -18.26 1.85 6.62
C LEU A 16 -17.73 2.38 7.96
N VAL A 17 -16.49 2.04 8.33
CA VAL A 17 -15.88 2.44 9.60
C VAL A 17 -15.80 3.97 9.76
N PRO A 18 -15.25 4.75 8.82
CA PRO A 18 -15.22 6.21 8.93
C PRO A 18 -16.61 6.84 8.82
N TRP A 19 -17.49 6.25 8.02
CA TRP A 19 -18.85 6.74 7.84
C TRP A 19 -19.68 6.64 9.12
N TYR A 20 -19.63 5.50 9.82
CA TYR A 20 -20.43 5.26 11.02
C TYR A 20 -19.75 5.71 12.34
N LEU A 21 -18.43 5.54 12.48
CA LEU A 21 -17.74 5.82 13.74
C LEU A 21 -17.19 7.25 13.82
N TRP A 22 -16.84 7.86 12.69
CA TRP A 22 -16.29 9.23 12.64
C TRP A 22 -17.26 10.27 12.09
N GLY A 23 -18.44 9.87 11.61
CA GLY A 23 -19.42 10.79 11.03
C GLY A 23 -18.93 11.48 9.75
N GLU A 24 -17.93 10.91 9.07
CA GLU A 24 -17.39 11.41 7.81
C GLU A 24 -18.41 11.26 6.67
N THR A 25 -18.24 12.00 5.57
CA THR A 25 -19.14 11.84 4.43
C THR A 25 -18.84 10.54 3.67
N PHE A 26 -19.87 9.91 3.10
CA PHE A 26 -19.69 8.65 2.35
C PHE A 26 -18.67 8.79 1.20
N GLN A 27 -18.67 9.93 0.51
CA GLN A 27 -17.72 10.21 -0.57
C GLN A 27 -16.28 10.26 -0.05
N ASN A 28 -16.02 10.98 1.04
CA ASN A 28 -14.68 11.03 1.64
C ASN A 28 -14.21 9.64 2.10
N SER A 29 -15.09 8.87 2.73
CA SER A 29 -14.78 7.53 3.19
C SER A 29 -14.44 6.58 2.03
N LEU A 30 -15.16 6.68 0.92
CA LEU A 30 -14.89 5.86 -0.27
C LEU A 30 -13.58 6.28 -0.97
N PHE A 31 -13.40 7.57 -1.23
CA PHE A 31 -12.24 8.05 -1.98
C PHE A 31 -10.95 8.02 -1.17
N PHE A 32 -10.94 8.55 0.06
CA PHE A 32 -9.72 8.67 0.85
C PHE A 32 -9.45 7.43 1.71
N ALA A 33 -10.44 6.95 2.47
CA ALA A 33 -10.18 5.84 3.40
C ALA A 33 -10.03 4.49 2.67
N THR A 34 -10.65 4.34 1.49
CA THR A 34 -10.65 3.09 0.74
C THR A 34 -9.78 3.15 -0.52
N LEU A 35 -10.15 3.96 -1.52
CA LEU A 35 -9.46 3.97 -2.81
C LEU A 35 -8.02 4.50 -2.73
N PHE A 36 -7.82 5.63 -2.06
CA PHE A 36 -6.49 6.24 -1.91
C PHE A 36 -5.56 5.36 -1.06
N ARG A 37 -6.07 4.82 0.07
CA ARG A 37 -5.33 3.85 0.89
C ARG A 37 -4.89 2.64 0.06
N TYR A 38 -5.80 2.07 -0.73
CA TYR A 38 -5.51 0.91 -1.56
C TYR A 38 -4.48 1.23 -2.65
N ALA A 39 -4.63 2.37 -3.35
CA ALA A 39 -3.69 2.82 -4.36
C ALA A 39 -2.31 3.10 -3.77
N LEU A 40 -2.21 3.77 -2.62
CA LEU A 40 -0.93 4.00 -1.95
C LEU A 40 -0.25 2.69 -1.55
N GLY A 41 -0.98 1.77 -0.91
CA GLY A 41 -0.43 0.47 -0.53
C GLY A 41 0.12 -0.30 -1.73
N LEU A 42 -0.63 -0.32 -2.83
CA LEU A 42 -0.15 -0.93 -4.08
C LEU A 42 1.11 -0.25 -4.60
N ASN A 43 1.13 1.08 -4.71
CA ASN A 43 2.30 1.81 -5.21
C ASN A 43 3.53 1.59 -4.34
N ILE A 44 3.37 1.55 -3.02
CA ILE A 44 4.44 1.25 -2.08
C ILE A 44 4.99 -0.17 -2.31
N THR A 45 4.12 -1.18 -2.43
CA THR A 45 4.57 -2.56 -2.70
C THR A 45 5.24 -2.70 -4.07
N TRP A 46 4.73 -2.01 -5.09
CA TRP A 46 5.35 -1.96 -6.42
C TRP A 46 6.68 -1.21 -6.41
N LEU A 47 6.86 -0.23 -5.52
CA LEU A 47 8.12 0.49 -5.33
C LEU A 47 9.26 -0.45 -4.91
N VAL A 48 8.95 -1.55 -4.21
CA VAL A 48 9.93 -2.61 -3.92
C VAL A 48 10.42 -3.26 -5.20
N ASN A 49 9.51 -3.63 -6.11
CA ASN A 49 9.86 -4.29 -7.36
C ASN A 49 10.56 -3.34 -8.36
N SER A 50 10.28 -2.04 -8.29
CA SER A 50 10.88 -1.03 -9.19
C SER A 50 12.08 -0.32 -8.55
N ALA A 51 11.83 0.51 -7.55
CA ALA A 51 12.85 1.41 -7.02
C ALA A 51 13.93 0.67 -6.21
N ALA A 52 13.61 -0.43 -5.51
CA ALA A 52 14.65 -1.18 -4.80
C ALA A 52 15.61 -1.91 -5.75
N HIS A 53 15.20 -2.21 -6.99
CA HIS A 53 16.11 -2.81 -7.98
C HIS A 53 16.89 -1.75 -8.80
N MET A 54 16.38 -0.52 -8.89
CA MET A 54 16.99 0.56 -9.69
C MET A 54 17.81 1.56 -8.86
N TYR A 55 17.40 1.86 -7.63
CA TYR A 55 17.94 2.96 -6.82
C TYR A 55 18.31 2.47 -5.41
N GLY A 56 19.55 2.72 -4.98
CA GLY A 56 20.08 2.27 -3.69
C GLY A 56 21.54 1.81 -3.77
N TYR A 57 22.07 1.37 -2.63
CA TYR A 57 23.43 0.85 -2.51
C TYR A 57 23.46 -0.68 -2.58
N ARG A 58 24.58 -1.24 -3.07
CA ARG A 58 24.85 -2.70 -3.13
C ARG A 58 26.05 -3.06 -2.25
N PRO A 59 25.88 -3.18 -0.92
CA PRO A 59 27.00 -3.42 -0.02
C PRO A 59 27.49 -4.89 -0.02
N TYR A 60 26.59 -5.86 -0.27
CA TYR A 60 26.91 -7.29 -0.18
C TYR A 60 27.37 -7.91 -1.51
N ASP A 61 26.61 -7.70 -2.58
CA ASP A 61 26.92 -8.25 -3.91
C ASP A 61 26.57 -7.24 -5.00
N LYS A 62 27.56 -6.87 -5.82
CA LYS A 62 27.42 -5.87 -6.88
C LYS A 62 26.88 -6.46 -8.18
N THR A 63 26.93 -7.78 -8.34
CA THR A 63 26.55 -8.49 -9.57
C THR A 63 25.05 -8.67 -9.73
N ILE A 64 24.31 -8.67 -8.61
CA ILE A 64 22.86 -8.79 -8.58
C ILE A 64 22.16 -7.41 -8.65
N SER A 65 20.94 -7.37 -9.19
CA SER A 65 20.15 -6.15 -9.33
C SER A 65 19.60 -5.53 -8.04
N PRO A 66 19.21 -6.30 -6.98
CA PRO A 66 18.64 -5.74 -5.76
C PRO A 66 19.56 -4.72 -5.10
N ARG A 67 18.97 -3.65 -4.57
CA ARG A 67 19.68 -2.58 -3.87
C ARG A 67 18.98 -2.27 -2.57
N GLU A 68 19.78 -1.94 -1.56
CA GLU A 68 19.28 -1.47 -0.27
C GLU A 68 18.78 -0.03 -0.42
N ASN A 69 17.48 0.18 -0.17
CA ASN A 69 16.84 1.49 -0.18
C ASN A 69 15.98 1.66 1.08
N ILE A 70 16.48 2.46 2.02
CA ILE A 70 15.85 2.71 3.33
C ILE A 70 14.43 3.29 3.18
N LEU A 71 14.19 4.12 2.15
CA LEU A 71 12.87 4.71 1.90
C LEU A 71 11.84 3.66 1.46
N VAL A 72 12.27 2.68 0.66
CA VAL A 72 11.42 1.56 0.26
C VAL A 72 11.14 0.66 1.47
N SER A 73 12.16 0.41 2.30
CA SER A 73 12.00 -0.38 3.53
C SER A 73 11.07 0.27 4.54
N LEU A 74 11.05 1.60 4.65
CA LEU A 74 10.13 2.31 5.54
C LEU A 74 8.70 2.33 4.99
N GLY A 75 8.54 2.50 3.68
CA GLY A 75 7.22 2.47 3.05
C GLY A 75 6.57 1.09 3.10
N ALA A 76 7.35 0.04 2.87
CA ALA A 76 6.87 -1.35 2.78
C ALA A 76 6.93 -2.14 4.10
N ALA A 77 7.37 -1.52 5.20
CA ALA A 77 7.32 -2.10 6.56
C ALA A 77 5.91 -2.05 7.14
#